data_AF-A0A1C4L737-F1
#
_entry.id   AF-A0A1C4L737-F1
#
_cell.length_a   1.000
_cell.length_b   1.000
_cell.length_c   1.000
_cell.angle_alpha   90.00
_cell.angle_beta   90.00
_cell.angle_gamma   90.00
#
_symmetry.space_group_name_H-M   'P 1'
#
loop_
_entity.id
_entity.type
_entity.pdbx_description
1 polymer ?
#
loop_
_entity_poly.entity_id
_entity_poly.type
_entity_poly.pdbx_seq_one_letter_code
_entity_poly.pdbx_strand_id
1 'polypeptide(L)'
;MAVTRTARTPATPGAPEPEERRTYTVDELAARAGLTVRTVRFYATRGLLPPPRIGPRRVGLYGPGHLARLALVDDLRRQGLTLAAIERYVARLPEETTAYELAIHRAMVASWLPDAAVECGRAEAEERIGRPLGADELGRLAAMGVLTPVPGAGERYVLDTVLVGLAVRLLDLPMSREAIASAREVLLRNAARTAHELSEVFRGEVGVREAGEARSLSAHMQPLVLQALLTAFQRSLNAELRGAFPAGGTAREGEPDAD
;
A
#
# COMPACT_ATOMS: atom_id res chain seq x y z
N MET A 1 -21.50 17.08 58.10
CA MET A 1 -21.84 16.86 56.67
C MET A 1 -20.65 17.34 55.84
N ALA A 2 -19.79 16.41 55.43
CA ALA A 2 -18.61 16.70 54.61
C ALA A 2 -18.97 16.59 53.13
N VAL A 3 -18.73 17.66 52.37
CA VAL A 3 -18.93 17.72 50.92
C VAL A 3 -17.67 17.18 50.26
N THR A 4 -17.74 15.96 49.73
CA THR A 4 -16.66 15.36 48.95
C THR A 4 -16.63 15.99 47.57
N ARG A 5 -15.65 16.87 47.34
CA ARG A 5 -15.34 17.49 46.06
C ARG A 5 -14.58 16.48 45.19
N THR A 6 -15.27 15.83 44.24
CA THR A 6 -14.63 15.00 43.20
C THR A 6 -13.75 15.89 42.32
N ALA A 7 -12.43 15.71 42.41
CA ALA A 7 -11.47 16.35 41.53
C ALA A 7 -11.64 15.81 40.11
N ARG A 8 -11.79 16.73 39.15
CA ARG A 8 -11.83 16.46 37.72
C ARG A 8 -10.39 16.35 37.22
N THR A 9 -9.98 15.17 36.78
CA THR A 9 -8.68 14.95 36.11
C THR A 9 -8.60 15.83 34.85
N PRO A 10 -7.52 16.60 34.63
CA PRO A 10 -7.36 17.33 33.39
C PRO A 10 -7.07 16.35 32.25
N ALA A 11 -7.85 16.45 31.17
CA ALA A 11 -7.62 15.68 29.95
C ALA A 11 -6.28 16.13 29.32
N THR A 12 -5.37 15.18 29.12
CA THR A 12 -4.15 15.35 28.34
C THR A 12 -4.49 15.73 26.89
N PRO A 13 -4.04 16.88 26.36
CA PRO A 13 -4.16 17.17 24.94
C PRO A 13 -3.04 16.48 24.17
N GLY A 14 -3.39 15.71 23.14
CA GLY A 14 -2.46 15.41 22.05
C GLY A 14 -1.87 13.99 21.97
N ALA A 15 -2.64 12.94 22.24
CA ALA A 15 -2.33 11.66 21.61
C ALA A 15 -2.67 11.76 20.11
N PRO A 16 -1.75 11.47 19.17
CA PRO A 16 -2.07 11.49 17.76
C PRO A 16 -3.13 10.41 17.49
N GLU A 17 -4.34 10.83 17.13
CA GLU A 17 -5.34 9.86 16.68
C GLU A 17 -4.79 9.11 15.46
N PRO A 18 -5.02 7.77 15.40
CA PRO A 18 -4.56 6.96 14.28
C PRO A 18 -5.03 7.58 12.97
N GLU A 19 -4.11 7.74 12.02
CA GLU A 19 -4.33 8.50 10.78
C GLU A 19 -5.54 8.01 9.98
N GLU A 20 -5.95 6.76 10.21
CA GLU A 20 -7.11 6.08 9.64
C GLU A 20 -8.46 6.79 9.88
N ARG A 21 -8.58 7.65 10.91
CA ARG A 21 -9.81 8.42 11.20
C ARG A 21 -9.78 9.88 10.75
N ARG A 22 -8.67 10.37 10.20
CA ARG A 22 -8.58 11.78 9.79
C ARG A 22 -9.37 12.02 8.49
N THR A 23 -10.26 13.00 8.53
CA THR A 23 -10.96 13.50 7.34
C THR A 23 -10.40 14.86 6.96
N TYR A 24 -10.34 15.12 5.65
CA TYR A 24 -9.77 16.31 5.06
C TYR A 24 -10.85 17.04 4.26
N THR A 25 -10.82 18.36 4.29
CA THR A 25 -11.48 19.18 3.26
C THR A 25 -10.78 19.00 1.91
N VAL A 26 -11.42 19.44 0.82
CA VAL A 26 -10.81 19.35 -0.52
C VAL A 26 -9.49 20.15 -0.62
N ASP A 27 -9.39 21.27 0.10
CA ASP A 27 -8.21 22.13 0.12
C ASP A 27 -7.04 21.44 0.85
N GLU A 28 -7.33 20.83 2.01
CA GLU A 28 -6.36 20.04 2.78
C GLU A 28 -5.91 18.78 2.05
N LEU A 29 -6.84 18.11 1.34
CA LEU A 29 -6.52 16.95 0.53
C LEU A 29 -5.59 17.33 -0.63
N ALA A 30 -5.91 18.42 -1.33
CA ALA A 30 -5.11 18.92 -2.44
C ALA A 30 -3.69 19.29 -1.99
N ALA A 31 -3.57 20.03 -0.88
CA ALA A 31 -2.28 20.39 -0.29
C ALA A 31 -1.45 19.15 0.06
N ARG A 32 -2.05 18.15 0.72
CA ARG A 32 -1.35 16.90 1.09
C ARG A 32 -0.95 16.04 -0.09
N ALA A 33 -1.77 16.03 -1.15
CA ALA A 33 -1.47 15.30 -2.38
C ALA A 33 -0.47 16.03 -3.30
N GLY A 34 -0.07 17.26 -2.97
CA GLY A 34 0.75 18.10 -3.86
C GLY A 34 0.01 18.51 -5.15
N LEU A 35 -1.32 18.56 -5.11
CA LEU A 35 -2.19 18.86 -6.25
C LEU A 35 -2.96 20.17 -6.04
N THR A 36 -3.50 20.71 -7.13
CA THR A 36 -4.48 21.81 -7.02
C THR A 36 -5.87 21.25 -6.71
N VAL A 37 -6.71 22.05 -6.04
CA VAL A 37 -8.14 21.75 -5.82
C VAL A 37 -8.86 21.46 -7.14
N ARG A 38 -8.49 22.19 -8.21
CA ARG A 38 -9.00 21.96 -9.56
C ARG A 38 -8.69 20.56 -10.05
N THR A 39 -7.46 20.08 -9.86
CA THR A 39 -7.04 18.72 -10.25
C THR A 39 -7.78 17.66 -9.45
N VAL A 40 -7.93 17.84 -8.14
CA VAL A 40 -8.68 16.91 -7.28
C VAL A 40 -10.14 16.80 -7.72
N ARG A 41 -10.81 17.94 -7.97
CA ARG A 41 -12.19 17.95 -8.49
C ARG A 41 -12.30 17.31 -9.86
N PHE A 42 -11.34 17.57 -10.74
CA PHE A 42 -11.28 16.93 -12.05
C PHE A 42 -11.22 15.40 -11.92
N TYR A 43 -10.35 14.87 -11.07
CA TYR A 43 -10.28 13.43 -10.81
C TYR A 43 -11.57 12.87 -10.20
N ALA A 44 -12.18 13.57 -9.24
CA ALA A 44 -13.47 13.17 -8.68
C ALA A 44 -14.56 13.09 -9.78
N THR A 45 -14.65 14.07 -10.68
CA THR A 45 -15.63 14.05 -11.78
C THR A 45 -15.40 12.93 -12.79
N ARG A 46 -14.19 12.37 -12.84
CA ARG A 46 -13.83 11.25 -13.72
C ARG A 46 -13.92 9.88 -13.04
N GLY A 47 -14.46 9.82 -11.81
CA GLY A 47 -14.62 8.57 -11.07
C GLY A 47 -13.30 7.98 -10.54
N LEU A 48 -12.22 8.75 -10.53
CA LEU A 48 -10.93 8.32 -9.98
C LEU A 48 -10.90 8.35 -8.45
N LEU A 49 -11.88 9.02 -7.84
CA LEU A 49 -12.08 9.08 -6.40
C LEU A 49 -13.51 8.65 -6.08
N PRO A 50 -13.72 7.86 -5.02
CA PRO A 50 -15.06 7.64 -4.51
C PRO A 50 -15.68 8.97 -4.04
N PRO A 51 -17.01 9.05 -3.97
CA PRO A 51 -17.68 10.26 -3.52
C PRO A 51 -17.28 10.58 -2.06
N PRO A 52 -17.01 11.86 -1.73
CA PRO A 52 -16.69 12.24 -0.36
C PRO A 52 -17.91 12.09 0.55
N ARG A 53 -17.68 11.92 1.85
CA ARG A 53 -18.75 12.01 2.84
C ARG A 53 -19.19 13.46 2.97
N ILE A 54 -20.49 13.71 3.02
CA ILE A 54 -20.99 15.07 3.22
C ILE A 54 -20.99 15.37 4.72
N GLY A 55 -20.11 16.27 5.13
CA GLY A 55 -20.00 16.75 6.50
C GLY A 55 -20.96 17.90 6.85
N PRO A 56 -20.82 18.46 8.06
CA PRO A 56 -21.56 19.65 8.47
C PRO A 56 -21.40 20.79 7.45
N ARG A 57 -22.46 21.58 7.25
CA ARG A 57 -22.50 22.69 6.26
C ARG A 57 -22.29 22.26 4.80
N ARG A 58 -22.60 21.01 4.46
CA ARG A 58 -22.47 20.44 3.09
C ARG A 58 -21.05 20.47 2.54
N VAL A 59 -20.05 20.46 3.42
CA VAL A 59 -18.64 20.37 3.02
C VAL A 59 -18.28 18.91 2.75
N GLY A 60 -17.65 18.63 1.61
CA GLY A 60 -17.15 17.29 1.29
C GLY A 60 -15.93 16.94 2.14
N LEU A 61 -16.02 15.82 2.85
CA LEU A 61 -14.98 15.26 3.71
C LEU A 61 -14.36 14.02 3.05
N TYR A 62 -13.04 14.04 2.93
CA TYR A 62 -12.23 13.02 2.27
C TYR A 62 -11.39 12.28 3.31
N GLY A 63 -11.49 10.96 3.37
CA GLY A 63 -10.65 10.14 4.26
C GLY A 63 -9.28 9.76 3.65
N PRO A 64 -8.45 9.01 4.40
CA PRO A 64 -7.10 8.59 4.00
C PRO A 64 -7.08 7.73 2.72
N GLY A 65 -8.16 6.98 2.46
CA GLY A 65 -8.33 6.24 1.21
C GLY A 65 -8.31 7.14 -0.04
N HIS A 66 -8.83 8.37 0.05
CA HIS A 66 -8.77 9.31 -1.07
C HIS A 66 -7.34 9.77 -1.34
N LEU A 67 -6.56 10.03 -0.29
CA LEU A 67 -5.16 10.42 -0.41
C LEU A 67 -4.32 9.28 -1.02
N ALA A 68 -4.52 8.05 -0.55
CA ALA A 68 -3.86 6.87 -1.10
C ALA A 68 -4.22 6.63 -2.59
N ARG A 69 -5.48 6.87 -2.97
CA ARG A 69 -5.94 6.75 -4.37
C ARG A 69 -5.34 7.84 -5.26
N LEU A 70 -5.23 9.07 -4.76
CA LEU A 70 -4.54 10.16 -5.45
C LEU A 70 -3.06 9.83 -5.69
N ALA A 71 -2.37 9.29 -4.69
CA ALA A 71 -0.98 8.85 -4.82
C ALA A 71 -0.81 7.75 -5.88
N LEU A 72 -1.72 6.75 -5.88
CA LEU A 72 -1.74 5.69 -6.90
C LEU A 72 -1.96 6.26 -8.32
N VAL A 73 -2.90 7.20 -8.47
CA VAL A 73 -3.16 7.87 -9.75
C VAL A 73 -1.94 8.66 -10.22
N ASP A 74 -1.26 9.39 -9.34
CA ASP A 74 -0.05 10.15 -9.71
C ASP A 74 1.07 9.22 -10.19
N ASP A 75 1.32 8.13 -9.47
CA ASP A 75 2.35 7.16 -9.84
C ASP A 75 2.06 6.51 -11.20
N LEU A 76 0.82 6.06 -11.43
CA LEU A 76 0.43 5.48 -12.72
C LEU A 76 0.58 6.50 -13.86
N ARG A 77 0.28 7.78 -13.62
CA ARG A 77 0.50 8.84 -14.61
C ARG A 77 1.98 9.05 -14.90
N ARG A 78 2.85 9.04 -13.89
CA ARG A 78 4.32 9.15 -14.06
C ARG A 78 4.89 8.01 -14.88
N GLN A 79 4.24 6.85 -14.86
CA GLN A 79 4.59 5.69 -15.67
C GLN A 79 4.08 5.76 -17.12
N GLY A 80 3.47 6.87 -17.52
CA GLY A 80 2.99 7.08 -18.90
C GLY A 80 1.63 6.45 -19.17
N LEU A 81 0.91 5.97 -18.15
CA LEU A 81 -0.47 5.52 -18.36
C LEU A 81 -1.36 6.71 -18.72
N THR A 82 -2.18 6.52 -19.75
CA THR A 82 -3.22 7.48 -20.10
C THR A 82 -4.29 7.53 -19.01
N LEU A 83 -4.92 8.68 -18.82
CA LEU A 83 -5.95 8.84 -17.80
C LEU A 83 -7.11 7.85 -17.97
N ALA A 84 -7.48 7.53 -19.22
CA ALA A 84 -8.48 6.52 -19.53
C ALA A 84 -8.09 5.10 -19.08
N ALA A 85 -6.81 4.74 -19.15
CA ALA A 85 -6.32 3.46 -18.64
C ALA A 85 -6.37 3.41 -17.11
N ILE A 86 -6.02 4.53 -16.46
CA ILE A 86 -6.07 4.68 -14.99
C ILE A 86 -7.51 4.60 -14.49
N GLU A 87 -8.46 5.26 -15.17
CA GLU A 87 -9.90 5.18 -14.86
C GLU A 87 -10.39 3.73 -14.87
N ARG A 88 -10.09 2.98 -15.94
CA ARG A 88 -10.46 1.57 -16.04
C ARG A 88 -9.83 0.70 -14.96
N TYR A 89 -8.63 1.05 -14.50
CA TYR A 89 -7.98 0.34 -13.41
C TYR A 89 -8.66 0.64 -12.07
N VAL A 90 -8.82 1.93 -11.75
CA VAL A 90 -9.39 2.38 -10.48
C VAL A 90 -10.87 1.99 -10.34
N ALA A 91 -11.63 1.96 -11.43
CA ALA A 91 -13.04 1.55 -11.45
C ALA A 91 -13.26 0.06 -11.12
N ARG A 92 -12.21 -0.76 -11.18
CA ARG A 92 -12.26 -2.19 -10.79
C ARG A 92 -11.91 -2.42 -9.34
N LEU A 93 -11.39 -1.40 -8.66
CA LEU A 93 -11.16 -1.44 -7.22
C LEU A 93 -12.50 -1.19 -6.51
N PRO A 94 -12.85 -1.96 -5.47
CA PRO A 94 -13.99 -1.63 -4.61
C PRO A 94 -13.99 -0.16 -4.18
N GLU A 95 -15.18 0.41 -3.94
CA GLU A 95 -15.24 1.79 -3.43
C GLU A 95 -14.63 1.88 -2.03
N GLU A 96 -14.79 0.80 -1.25
CA GLU A 96 -14.34 0.61 0.12
C GLU A 96 -12.88 0.16 0.23
N THR A 97 -12.12 0.13 -0.89
CA THR A 97 -10.69 -0.23 -0.85
C THR A 97 -9.95 0.65 0.14
N THR A 98 -9.33 -0.01 1.12
CA THR A 98 -8.64 0.66 2.22
C THR A 98 -7.37 1.35 1.71
N ALA A 99 -6.87 2.31 2.48
CA ALA A 99 -5.57 2.90 2.21
C ALA A 99 -4.44 1.85 2.21
N TYR A 100 -4.62 0.72 2.93
CA TYR A 100 -3.70 -0.42 2.90
C TYR A 100 -3.60 -1.05 1.53
N GLU A 101 -4.75 -1.47 1.01
CA GLU A 101 -4.84 -2.22 -0.22
C GLU A 101 -4.36 -1.35 -1.36
N LEU A 102 -4.72 -0.06 -1.36
CA LEU A 102 -4.20 0.93 -2.31
C LEU A 102 -2.67 1.09 -2.23
N ALA A 103 -2.07 1.03 -1.04
CA ALA A 103 -0.62 1.05 -0.90
C ALA A 103 0.05 -0.22 -1.45
N ILE A 104 -0.60 -1.40 -1.31
CA ILE A 104 -0.15 -2.63 -1.96
C ILE A 104 -0.22 -2.50 -3.49
N HIS A 105 -1.36 -2.03 -4.01
CA HIS A 105 -1.56 -1.73 -5.43
C HIS A 105 -0.46 -0.79 -5.96
N ARG A 106 -0.14 0.26 -5.20
CA ARG A 106 0.93 1.21 -5.49
C ARG A 106 2.31 0.55 -5.51
N ALA A 107 2.63 -0.26 -4.51
CA ALA A 107 3.92 -0.94 -4.41
C ALA A 107 4.19 -1.90 -5.58
N MET A 108 3.17 -2.62 -6.04
CA MET A 108 3.29 -3.53 -7.19
C MET A 108 3.41 -2.82 -8.53
N VAL A 109 2.77 -1.65 -8.65
CA VAL A 109 2.91 -0.78 -9.82
C VAL A 109 4.29 -0.13 -9.83
N ALA A 110 4.80 0.25 -8.66
CA ALA A 110 6.03 1.01 -8.51
C ALA A 110 7.31 0.17 -8.50
N SER A 111 7.25 -1.17 -8.41
CA SER A 111 8.43 -2.06 -8.51
C SER A 111 9.15 -2.03 -9.87
N TRP A 112 8.63 -1.25 -10.83
CA TRP A 112 9.18 -1.06 -12.17
C TRP A 112 9.76 0.35 -12.39
N LEU A 113 9.78 1.21 -11.36
CA LEU A 113 10.46 2.50 -11.43
C LEU A 113 11.99 2.28 -11.48
N PRO A 114 12.69 2.75 -12.52
CA PRO A 114 14.08 3.13 -12.35
C PRO A 114 14.11 4.22 -11.27
N ASP A 115 15.06 4.16 -10.34
CA ASP A 115 15.31 5.19 -9.30
C ASP A 115 14.39 5.20 -8.06
N ALA A 116 13.68 4.09 -7.77
CA ALA A 116 12.91 3.95 -6.52
C ALA A 116 13.78 3.79 -5.25
N ALA A 117 15.06 3.48 -5.43
CA ALA A 117 16.00 3.20 -4.36
C ALA A 117 16.95 4.38 -4.18
N VAL A 118 16.93 5.00 -3.00
CA VAL A 118 17.79 6.15 -2.70
C VAL A 118 18.87 5.75 -1.71
N GLU A 119 20.11 6.17 -1.97
CA GLU A 119 21.16 6.06 -0.96
C GLU A 119 20.96 7.17 0.07
N CYS A 120 20.84 6.80 1.35
CA CYS A 120 20.58 7.72 2.43
C CYS A 120 21.35 7.33 3.70
N GLY A 121 21.56 8.30 4.59
CA GLY A 121 22.07 8.03 5.94
C GLY A 121 20.97 7.48 6.85
N ARG A 122 21.35 7.00 8.05
CA ARG A 122 20.39 6.52 9.05
C ARG A 122 19.29 7.53 9.40
N ALA A 123 19.68 8.77 9.73
CA ALA A 123 18.72 9.79 10.14
C ALA A 123 17.68 10.10 9.04
N GLU A 124 18.12 10.09 7.79
CA GLU A 124 17.27 10.34 6.63
C GLU A 124 16.33 9.15 6.33
N ALA A 125 16.77 7.92 6.62
CA ALA A 125 15.92 6.75 6.58
C ALA A 125 14.84 6.79 7.68
N GLU A 126 15.21 7.17 8.91
CA GLU A 126 14.29 7.35 10.04
C GLU A 126 13.24 8.43 9.75
N GLU A 127 13.64 9.55 9.12
CA GLU A 127 12.73 10.60 8.68
C GLU A 127 11.70 10.09 7.65
N ARG A 128 12.15 9.37 6.62
CA ARG A 128 11.25 8.81 5.59
C ARG A 128 10.34 7.71 6.10
N ILE A 129 10.82 6.90 7.03
CA ILE A 129 10.03 5.85 7.69
C ILE A 129 9.08 6.46 8.73
N GLY A 130 9.39 7.67 9.22
CA GLY A 130 8.57 8.42 10.15
C GLY A 130 8.72 7.98 11.61
N ARG A 131 9.78 7.24 11.95
CA ARG A 131 10.08 6.84 13.33
C ARG A 131 11.57 6.52 13.55
N PRO A 132 12.09 6.69 14.79
CA PRO A 132 13.42 6.20 15.15
C PRO A 132 13.50 4.69 14.95
N LEU A 133 14.65 4.20 14.47
CA LEU A 133 14.82 2.77 14.19
C LEU A 133 15.78 2.12 15.18
N GLY A 134 15.28 1.15 15.94
CA GLY A 134 16.10 0.26 16.75
C GLY A 134 16.86 -0.77 15.91
N ALA A 135 17.81 -1.47 16.52
CA ALA A 135 18.61 -2.50 15.84
C ALA A 135 17.74 -3.65 15.28
N ASP A 136 16.70 -4.05 16.01
CA ASP A 136 15.76 -5.07 15.55
C ASP A 136 14.94 -4.59 14.33
N GLU A 137 14.44 -3.36 14.37
CA GLU A 137 13.68 -2.77 13.26
C GLU A 137 14.53 -2.63 12.00
N LEU A 138 15.79 -2.20 12.12
CA LEU A 138 16.75 -2.20 11.01
C LEU A 138 16.93 -3.62 10.45
N GLY A 139 17.05 -4.63 11.31
CA GLY A 139 17.14 -6.03 10.92
C GLY A 139 15.90 -6.53 10.16
N ARG A 140 14.70 -6.13 10.60
CA ARG A 140 13.43 -6.46 9.95
C ARG A 140 13.27 -5.72 8.62
N LEU A 141 13.61 -4.44 8.55
CA LEU A 141 13.61 -3.66 7.30
C LEU A 141 14.56 -4.24 6.25
N ALA A 142 15.75 -4.68 6.69
CA ALA A 142 16.68 -5.41 5.83
C ALA A 142 16.12 -6.77 5.38
N ALA A 143 15.47 -7.51 6.27
CA ALA A 143 14.81 -8.78 5.90
C ALA A 143 13.65 -8.58 4.91
N MET A 144 12.94 -7.45 4.97
CA MET A 144 11.94 -7.05 3.96
C MET A 144 12.57 -6.62 2.63
N GLY A 145 13.87 -6.32 2.61
CA GLY A 145 14.56 -5.72 1.46
C GLY A 145 14.25 -4.24 1.26
N VAL A 146 13.67 -3.58 2.27
CA VAL A 146 13.37 -2.15 2.26
C VAL A 146 14.64 -1.33 2.44
N LEU A 147 15.58 -1.84 3.23
CA LEU A 147 16.77 -1.12 3.62
C LEU A 147 17.99 -2.05 3.47
N THR A 148 18.90 -1.71 2.56
CA THR A 148 20.09 -2.52 2.28
C THR A 148 21.35 -1.75 2.69
N PRO A 149 22.22 -2.29 3.55
CA PRO A 149 23.46 -1.60 3.91
C PRO A 149 24.39 -1.47 2.71
N VAL A 150 25.01 -0.29 2.55
CA VAL A 150 26.01 -0.04 1.53
C VAL A 150 27.36 -0.59 2.01
N PRO A 151 27.97 -1.58 1.31
CA PRO A 151 29.23 -2.17 1.74
C PRO A 151 30.34 -1.12 1.87
N GLY A 152 31.01 -1.09 3.02
CA GLY A 152 32.15 -0.20 3.26
C GLY A 152 31.83 1.28 3.52
N ALA A 153 30.55 1.67 3.56
CA ALA A 153 30.14 3.07 3.70
C ALA A 153 29.60 3.44 5.10
N GLY A 154 29.78 2.59 6.12
CA GLY A 154 29.31 2.85 7.48
C GLY A 154 27.78 2.82 7.61
N GLU A 155 27.17 3.80 8.29
CA GLU A 155 25.71 3.92 8.45
C GLU A 155 25.01 4.52 7.21
N ARG A 156 25.30 3.93 6.05
CA ARG A 156 24.72 4.29 4.75
C ARG A 156 23.92 3.12 4.22
N TYR A 157 22.75 3.44 3.68
CA TYR A 157 21.78 2.44 3.24
C TYR A 157 21.19 2.82 1.89
N VAL A 158 20.86 1.82 1.10
CA VAL A 158 19.95 1.94 -0.03
C VAL A 158 18.54 1.66 0.48
N LEU A 159 17.69 2.68 0.45
CA LEU A 159 16.30 2.63 0.89
C LEU A 159 15.38 2.48 -0.32
N ASP A 160 14.65 1.38 -0.39
CA ASP A 160 13.54 1.19 -1.32
C ASP A 160 12.34 2.02 -0.85
N THR A 161 12.16 3.19 -1.47
CA THR A 161 11.12 4.16 -1.08
C THR A 161 9.70 3.68 -1.38
N VAL A 162 9.57 2.70 -2.28
CA VAL A 162 8.28 2.12 -2.67
C VAL A 162 7.76 1.22 -1.56
N LEU A 163 8.66 0.45 -0.92
CA LEU A 163 8.28 -0.48 0.13
C LEU A 163 8.08 0.17 1.51
N VAL A 164 8.52 1.42 1.73
CA VAL A 164 8.43 2.11 3.04
C VAL A 164 7.02 2.06 3.64
N GLY A 165 5.99 2.35 2.84
CA GLY A 165 4.61 2.36 3.33
C GLY A 165 4.10 0.99 3.80
N LEU A 166 4.56 -0.08 3.16
CA LEU A 166 4.29 -1.46 3.59
C LEU A 166 5.13 -1.83 4.82
N ALA A 167 6.40 -1.41 4.83
CA ALA A 167 7.37 -1.73 5.86
C ALA A 167 6.95 -1.21 7.23
N VAL A 168 6.53 0.06 7.32
CA VAL A 168 6.05 0.68 8.57
C VAL A 168 4.96 -0.18 9.23
N ARG A 169 4.04 -0.69 8.42
CA ARG A 169 2.90 -1.49 8.88
C ARG A 169 3.31 -2.88 9.32
N LEU A 170 4.21 -3.51 8.56
CA LEU A 170 4.76 -4.82 8.93
C LEU A 170 5.59 -4.76 10.20
N LEU A 171 6.25 -3.62 10.49
CA LEU A 171 6.98 -3.45 11.74
C LEU A 171 6.08 -3.39 12.99
N ASP A 172 4.78 -3.12 12.82
CA ASP A 172 3.80 -3.12 13.91
C ASP A 172 3.20 -4.51 14.16
N LEU A 173 3.49 -5.48 13.28
CA LEU A 173 3.07 -6.87 13.46
C LEU A 173 4.12 -7.66 14.27
N PRO A 174 3.69 -8.62 15.10
CA PRO A 174 4.58 -9.47 15.88
C PRO A 174 5.21 -10.57 15.01
N MET A 175 5.94 -10.17 13.96
CA MET A 175 6.64 -11.08 13.05
C MET A 175 8.14 -11.08 13.32
N SER A 176 8.73 -12.26 13.41
CA SER A 176 10.18 -12.39 13.54
C SER A 176 10.89 -12.01 12.24
N ARG A 177 12.16 -11.61 12.35
CA ARG A 177 13.03 -11.32 11.22
C ARG A 177 13.14 -12.52 10.27
N GLU A 178 13.23 -13.73 10.81
CA GLU A 178 13.33 -14.98 10.07
C GLU A 178 12.05 -15.27 9.29
N ALA A 179 10.87 -15.04 9.90
CA ALA A 179 9.59 -15.22 9.23
C ALA A 179 9.42 -14.25 8.05
N ILE A 180 9.81 -12.99 8.24
CA ILE A 180 9.83 -11.97 7.18
C ILE A 180 10.76 -12.38 6.05
N ALA A 181 11.99 -12.78 6.37
CA ALA A 181 12.98 -13.19 5.37
C ALA A 181 12.50 -14.42 4.56
N SER A 182 11.95 -15.42 5.25
CA SER A 182 11.40 -16.63 4.63
C SER A 182 10.23 -16.30 3.70
N ALA A 183 9.28 -15.48 4.15
CA ALA A 183 8.15 -15.04 3.33
C ALA A 183 8.62 -14.30 2.06
N ARG A 184 9.59 -13.38 2.21
CA ARG A 184 10.17 -12.64 1.09
C ARG A 184 10.86 -13.58 0.10
N GLU A 185 11.65 -14.54 0.59
CA GLU A 185 12.33 -15.50 -0.26
C GLU A 185 11.35 -16.34 -1.09
N VAL A 186 10.27 -16.82 -0.46
CA VAL A 186 9.20 -17.55 -1.16
C VAL A 186 8.55 -16.66 -2.23
N LEU A 187 8.21 -15.42 -1.90
CA LEU A 187 7.59 -14.50 -2.85
C LEU A 187 8.51 -14.22 -4.05
N LEU A 188 9.78 -13.89 -3.81
CA LEU A 188 10.73 -13.56 -4.88
C LEU A 188 11.03 -14.75 -5.78
N ARG A 189 11.20 -15.94 -5.22
CA ARG A 189 11.43 -17.17 -6.02
C ARG A 189 10.25 -17.47 -6.94
N ASN A 190 9.02 -17.38 -6.41
CA ASN A 190 7.83 -17.62 -7.21
C ASN A 190 7.61 -16.53 -8.26
N ALA A 191 7.87 -15.27 -7.92
CA ALA A 191 7.78 -14.17 -8.88
C ALA A 191 8.78 -14.33 -10.03
N ALA A 192 10.03 -14.70 -9.75
CA ALA A 192 11.05 -14.95 -10.76
C ALA A 192 10.65 -16.11 -11.69
N ARG A 193 10.16 -17.22 -11.12
CA ARG A 193 9.66 -18.35 -11.89
C ARG A 193 8.50 -17.96 -12.79
N THR A 194 7.52 -17.25 -12.25
CA THR A 194 6.34 -16.80 -13.00
C THR A 194 6.74 -15.84 -14.13
N ALA A 195 7.65 -14.90 -13.86
CA ALA A 195 8.16 -13.98 -14.87
C ALA A 195 8.87 -14.73 -16.02
N HIS A 196 9.65 -15.76 -15.69
CA HIS A 196 10.30 -16.60 -16.69
C HIS A 196 9.28 -17.35 -17.55
N GLU A 197 8.32 -18.05 -16.93
CA GLU A 197 7.26 -18.78 -17.64
C GLU A 197 6.43 -17.86 -18.55
N LEU A 198 6.04 -16.67 -18.07
CA LEU A 198 5.35 -15.67 -18.89
C LEU A 198 6.22 -15.18 -20.05
N SER A 199 7.52 -14.97 -19.83
CA SER A 199 8.43 -14.53 -20.88
C SER A 199 8.59 -15.55 -22.01
N GLU A 200 8.54 -16.85 -21.69
CA GLU A 200 8.57 -17.93 -22.68
C GLU A 200 7.28 -17.96 -23.51
N VAL A 201 6.11 -17.81 -22.86
CA VAL A 201 4.82 -17.70 -23.57
C VAL A 201 4.83 -16.51 -24.53
N PHE A 202 5.28 -15.34 -24.07
CA PHE A 202 5.39 -14.16 -24.94
C PHE A 202 6.35 -14.37 -26.11
N ARG A 203 7.49 -15.04 -25.90
CA ARG A 203 8.45 -15.32 -26.96
C ARG A 203 7.91 -16.33 -27.99
N GLY A 204 7.05 -17.27 -27.56
CA GLY A 204 6.38 -18.22 -28.44
C GLY A 204 5.32 -17.59 -29.34
N GLU A 205 4.56 -16.62 -28.82
CA GLU A 205 3.47 -15.94 -29.55
C GLU A 205 3.95 -14.75 -30.40
N VAL A 206 4.97 -14.03 -29.93
CA VAL A 206 5.58 -12.94 -30.69
C VAL A 206 6.67 -13.55 -31.57
N GLY A 207 6.29 -14.06 -32.75
CA GLY A 207 7.24 -14.39 -33.80
C GLY A 207 8.22 -13.22 -34.03
N VAL A 208 9.48 -13.52 -34.36
CA VAL A 208 10.61 -12.58 -34.42
C VAL A 208 10.27 -11.31 -35.24
N ARG A 209 9.66 -10.31 -34.59
CA ARG A 209 9.36 -8.99 -35.16
C ARG A 209 10.37 -7.98 -34.63
N GLU A 210 10.67 -6.96 -35.43
CA GLU A 210 11.70 -5.96 -35.18
C GLU A 210 11.63 -5.38 -33.75
N ALA A 211 12.79 -5.19 -33.13
CA ALA A 211 12.95 -4.82 -31.72
C ALA A 211 12.19 -3.54 -31.28
N GLY A 212 11.77 -2.69 -32.22
CA GLY A 212 10.94 -1.51 -31.98
C GLY A 212 9.47 -1.83 -31.68
N GLU A 213 8.86 -2.76 -32.42
CA GLU A 213 7.46 -3.17 -32.21
C GLU A 213 7.29 -4.00 -30.93
N ALA A 214 8.25 -4.88 -30.64
CA ALA A 214 8.28 -5.69 -29.43
C ALA A 214 8.31 -4.82 -28.15
N ARG A 215 8.99 -3.67 -28.19
CA ARG A 215 9.10 -2.75 -27.05
C ARG A 215 7.78 -2.00 -26.78
N SER A 216 7.11 -1.57 -27.84
CA SER A 216 5.79 -0.92 -27.75
C SER A 216 4.68 -1.87 -27.30
N LEU A 217 4.71 -3.11 -27.79
CA LEU A 217 3.81 -4.18 -27.36
C LEU A 217 4.05 -4.55 -25.89
N SER A 218 5.32 -4.70 -25.48
CA SER A 218 5.69 -4.97 -24.08
C SER A 218 5.16 -3.88 -23.14
N ALA A 219 5.30 -2.61 -23.50
CA ALA A 219 4.77 -1.48 -22.72
C ALA A 219 3.24 -1.51 -22.56
N HIS A 220 2.50 -1.98 -23.57
CA HIS A 220 1.05 -2.16 -23.50
C HIS A 220 0.62 -3.40 -22.71
N MET A 221 1.43 -4.45 -22.69
CA MET A 221 1.14 -5.71 -22.00
C MET A 221 1.45 -5.64 -20.51
N GLN A 222 2.49 -4.89 -20.12
CA GLN A 222 2.94 -4.74 -18.74
C GLN A 222 1.78 -4.47 -17.74
N PRO A 223 0.88 -3.48 -17.97
CA PRO A 223 -0.24 -3.25 -17.06
C PRO A 223 -1.21 -4.43 -16.98
N LEU A 224 -1.47 -5.13 -18.11
CA LEU A 224 -2.41 -6.25 -18.14
C LEU A 224 -1.87 -7.47 -17.39
N VAL A 225 -0.58 -7.76 -17.55
CA VAL A 225 0.11 -8.83 -16.82
C VAL A 225 0.07 -8.56 -15.32
N LEU A 226 0.37 -7.32 -14.91
CA LEU A 226 0.34 -6.95 -13.49
C LEU A 226 -1.06 -7.14 -12.89
N GLN A 227 -2.11 -6.73 -13.61
CA GLN A 227 -3.49 -6.94 -13.18
C GLN A 227 -3.85 -8.42 -13.05
N ALA A 228 -3.46 -9.24 -14.03
CA ALA A 228 -3.71 -10.67 -14.01
C ALA A 228 -3.01 -11.34 -12.81
N LEU A 229 -1.73 -11.02 -12.60
CA LEU A 229 -0.93 -11.55 -11.49
C LEU A 229 -1.54 -11.19 -10.13
N LEU A 230 -1.91 -9.93 -9.94
CA LEU A 230 -2.53 -9.48 -8.69
C LEU A 230 -3.86 -10.19 -8.45
N THR A 231 -4.71 -10.27 -9.47
CA THR A 231 -6.02 -10.92 -9.37
C THR A 231 -5.85 -12.40 -9.02
N ALA A 232 -4.91 -13.09 -9.67
CA ALA A 232 -4.62 -14.49 -9.39
C ALA A 232 -4.08 -14.68 -7.95
N PHE A 233 -3.15 -13.82 -7.53
CA PHE A 233 -2.60 -13.85 -6.19
C PHE A 233 -3.67 -13.63 -5.11
N GLN A 234 -4.50 -12.59 -5.24
CA GLN A 234 -5.60 -12.31 -4.30
C GLN A 234 -6.57 -13.48 -4.18
N ARG A 235 -6.93 -14.13 -5.30
CA ARG A 235 -7.81 -15.30 -5.27
C ARG A 235 -7.16 -16.48 -4.55
N SER A 236 -5.89 -16.76 -4.84
CA SER A 236 -5.16 -17.86 -4.21
C SER A 236 -5.00 -17.61 -2.70
N LEU A 237 -4.58 -16.41 -2.31
CA LEU A 237 -4.41 -16.05 -0.91
C LEU A 237 -5.74 -16.13 -0.15
N ASN A 238 -6.83 -15.63 -0.71
CA ASN A 238 -8.15 -15.72 -0.09
C ASN A 238 -8.67 -17.17 0.01
N ALA A 239 -8.23 -18.08 -0.84
CA ALA A 239 -8.56 -19.50 -0.74
C ALA A 239 -7.79 -20.16 0.41
N GLU A 240 -6.48 -19.92 0.49
CA GLU A 240 -5.60 -20.46 1.54
C GLU A 240 -5.94 -19.90 2.93
N LEU A 241 -6.17 -18.59 3.05
CA LEU A 241 -6.53 -17.96 4.33
C LEU A 241 -7.86 -18.48 4.87
N ARG A 242 -8.84 -18.74 4.00
CA ARG A 242 -10.11 -19.37 4.41
C ARG A 242 -9.93 -20.81 4.89
N GLY A 243 -8.94 -21.54 4.35
CA GLY A 243 -8.60 -22.89 4.79
C GLY A 243 -7.81 -22.91 6.11
N ALA A 244 -6.90 -21.96 6.30
CA ALA A 244 -6.04 -21.88 7.49
C ALA A 244 -6.76 -21.30 8.73
N PHE A 245 -7.75 -20.41 8.52
CA PHE A 245 -8.56 -19.80 9.57
C PHE A 245 -10.05 -19.98 9.27
N PRO A 246 -10.64 -21.18 9.50
CA PRO A 246 -12.08 -21.33 9.43
C PRO A 246 -12.71 -20.37 10.44
N ALA A 247 -13.71 -19.59 9.99
CA ALA A 247 -14.42 -18.62 10.82
C ALA A 247 -14.79 -19.25 12.16
N GLY A 248 -14.34 -18.60 13.25
CA GLY A 248 -14.47 -19.10 14.62
C GLY A 248 -15.89 -19.59 14.91
N GLY A 249 -15.95 -20.74 15.59
CA GLY A 249 -17.18 -21.44 15.92
C GLY A 249 -18.24 -20.51 16.49
N THR A 250 -19.43 -20.59 15.90
CA THR A 250 -20.66 -20.10 16.50
C THR A 250 -20.73 -20.62 17.93
N ALA A 251 -20.72 -19.70 18.90
CA ALA A 251 -21.11 -19.99 20.26
C ALA A 251 -22.46 -20.71 20.22
N ARG A 252 -22.51 -21.96 20.72
CA ARG A 252 -23.76 -22.59 21.11
C ARG A 252 -24.25 -21.85 22.35
N GLU A 253 -25.11 -20.86 22.14
CA GLU A 253 -26.12 -20.47 23.13
C GLU A 253 -27.26 -21.50 23.05
N GLY A 254 -27.68 -22.01 24.20
CA GLY A 254 -28.69 -23.05 24.41
C GLY A 254 -28.11 -24.08 25.38
N GLU A 255 -28.53 -24.20 26.64
CA GLU A 255 -29.83 -24.00 27.27
C GLU A 255 -29.55 -23.89 28.80
N PRO A 256 -30.25 -23.09 29.61
CA PRO A 256 -30.19 -23.25 31.06
C PRO A 256 -31.01 -24.49 31.45
N ASP A 257 -30.33 -25.48 32.05
CA ASP A 257 -30.97 -26.63 32.65
C ASP A 257 -31.78 -26.15 33.87
N ALA A 258 -33.10 -26.31 33.78
CA ALA A 258 -34.04 -26.10 34.86
C ALA A 258 -34.70 -27.45 35.17
N ASP A 259 -34.12 -28.17 36.13
CA ASP A 259 -34.84 -28.85 37.23
C ASP A 259 -33.84 -29.38 38.28
#